data_AF-A0A4R8KVI6-F1
#
_entry.id   AF-A0A4R8KVI6-F1
#
_cell.length_a   1.000
_cell.length_b   1.000
_cell.length_c   1.000
_cell.angle_alpha   90.00
_cell.angle_beta   90.00
_cell.angle_gamma   90.00
#
_symmetry.space_group_name_H-M   'P 1'
#
loop_
_entity.id
_entity.type
_entity.pdbx_description
1 polymer ?
#
loop_
_entity_poly.entity_id
_entity_poly.type
_entity_poly.pdbx_seq_one_letter_code
_entity_poly.pdbx_strand_id
1 'polypeptide(L)'
;MGKTAMAALVWWASMAAQAAPLRLPAGKEPVVQGGSVTATAQGALIRYRGWLLAVDGAASEARPDVLLASADAGRAPQLQIGATRHLLLPWSAFELVKGRTRLRITALPGPEAPALLLDFGEADYRIVIPAATIARPAYPLLAQRFPGADLALLREDGRRVMLPLRSGRAQVFGAEQAVPYRFAKIKR
;
A
#
# COMPACT_ATOMS: atom_id res chain seq x y z
N MET A 1 53.08 -27.16 17.35
CA MET A 1 52.86 -25.70 17.33
C MET A 1 52.64 -25.27 15.89
N GLY A 2 51.43 -24.81 15.56
CA GLY A 2 51.05 -24.34 14.23
C GLY A 2 49.57 -23.99 14.26
N LYS A 3 49.27 -22.78 14.72
CA LYS A 3 47.93 -22.23 14.93
C LYS A 3 47.37 -21.66 13.61
N THR A 4 46.04 -21.59 13.56
CA THR A 4 45.18 -20.63 12.81
C THR A 4 45.06 -20.82 11.28
N ALA A 5 43.89 -20.63 10.65
CA ALA A 5 42.69 -19.88 11.05
C ALA A 5 41.41 -20.46 10.42
N MET A 6 40.33 -20.52 11.20
CA MET A 6 38.95 -20.63 10.70
C MET A 6 38.56 -19.30 10.04
N ALA A 7 38.18 -19.34 8.76
CA ALA A 7 37.54 -18.23 8.08
C ALA A 7 36.08 -18.14 8.56
N ALA A 8 35.79 -17.17 9.43
CA ALA A 8 34.44 -16.86 9.86
C ALA A 8 33.73 -15.99 8.81
N LEU A 9 32.53 -16.42 8.42
CA LEU A 9 31.57 -15.68 7.61
C LEU A 9 31.27 -14.31 8.23
N VAL A 10 31.30 -13.25 7.43
CA VAL A 10 30.69 -11.96 7.77
C VAL A 10 29.53 -11.72 6.82
N TRP A 11 28.34 -12.11 7.29
CA TRP A 11 27.07 -11.84 6.62
C TRP A 11 26.70 -10.38 6.90
N TRP A 12 26.76 -9.52 5.88
CA TRP A 12 26.35 -8.13 6.01
C TRP A 12 24.81 -8.05 6.04
N ALA A 13 24.25 -8.08 7.25
CA ALA A 13 22.88 -7.64 7.47
C ALA A 13 22.82 -6.12 7.31
N SER A 14 22.47 -5.65 6.12
CA SER A 14 22.01 -4.27 5.96
C SER A 14 20.64 -4.15 6.62
N MET A 15 20.62 -3.99 7.95
CA MET A 15 19.46 -3.43 8.63
C MET A 15 19.36 -1.98 8.16
N ALA A 16 18.42 -1.71 7.25
CA ALA A 16 17.96 -0.36 7.00
C ALA A 16 17.48 0.19 8.35
N ALA A 17 18.29 1.05 8.97
CA ALA A 17 17.94 1.74 10.19
C ALA A 17 16.63 2.50 9.92
N GLN A 18 15.54 1.99 10.48
CA GLN A 18 14.24 2.59 10.30
C GLN A 18 14.25 3.95 11.00
N ALA A 19 14.17 5.03 10.23
CA ALA A 19 13.89 6.34 10.79
C ALA A 19 12.63 6.27 11.66
N ALA A 20 12.62 7.01 12.78
CA ALA A 20 11.47 7.03 13.67
C ALA A 20 10.17 7.33 12.89
N PRO A 21 9.04 6.66 13.19
CA PRO A 21 7.81 6.86 12.44
C PRO A 21 7.41 8.33 12.40
N LEU A 22 7.07 8.84 11.21
CA LEU A 22 6.63 10.22 11.05
C LEU A 22 5.22 10.38 11.62
N ARG A 23 5.07 11.32 12.55
CA ARG A 23 3.81 11.58 13.27
C ARG A 23 3.01 12.66 12.55
N LEU A 24 1.75 12.37 12.26
CA LEU A 24 0.79 13.31 11.69
C LEU A 24 -0.23 13.76 12.76
N PRO A 25 -0.75 15.00 12.68
CA PRO A 25 -1.79 15.47 13.58
C PRO A 25 -3.04 14.59 13.47
N ALA A 26 -3.61 14.23 14.63
CA ALA A 26 -4.84 13.47 14.68
C ALA A 26 -6.02 14.33 14.18
N GLY A 27 -6.92 13.72 13.41
CA GLY A 27 -8.20 14.34 13.09
C GLY A 27 -9.11 14.40 14.33
N LYS A 28 -10.01 15.38 14.37
CA LYS A 28 -11.01 15.51 15.45
C LYS A 28 -12.24 14.63 15.22
N GLU A 29 -12.38 14.06 14.03
CA GLU A 29 -13.54 13.24 13.66
C GLU A 29 -13.49 11.85 14.31
N PRO A 30 -14.66 11.28 14.67
CA PRO A 30 -14.75 9.91 15.13
C PRO A 30 -14.17 8.93 14.10
N VAL A 31 -13.37 7.99 14.57
CA VAL A 31 -12.81 6.93 13.72
C VAL A 31 -13.94 5.95 13.35
N VAL A 32 -14.42 6.02 12.11
CA VAL A 32 -15.41 5.07 11.59
C VAL A 32 -14.86 3.65 11.62
N GLN A 33 -15.69 2.69 12.01
CA GLN A 33 -15.35 1.27 11.97
C GLN A 33 -15.31 0.78 10.52
N GLY A 34 -14.15 0.27 10.09
CA GLY A 34 -13.94 -0.18 8.71
C GLY A 34 -13.32 0.87 7.79
N GLY A 35 -13.35 0.59 6.50
CA GLY A 35 -12.77 1.42 5.45
C GLY A 35 -13.57 1.38 4.18
N SER A 36 -13.15 2.25 3.26
CA SER A 36 -13.67 2.28 1.91
C SER A 36 -12.57 2.60 0.92
N VAL A 37 -12.70 2.01 -0.27
CA VAL A 37 -11.98 2.43 -1.46
C VAL A 37 -12.98 2.94 -2.48
N THR A 38 -12.75 4.16 -2.96
CA THR A 38 -13.58 4.80 -3.97
C THR A 38 -12.73 4.99 -5.23
N ALA A 39 -13.09 4.29 -6.30
CA ALA A 39 -12.50 4.53 -7.61
C ALA A 39 -12.91 5.93 -8.09
N THR A 40 -11.96 6.72 -8.60
CA THR A 40 -12.28 8.03 -9.19
C THR A 40 -12.09 7.98 -10.71
N ALA A 41 -12.20 9.12 -11.40
CA ALA A 41 -11.85 9.21 -12.82
C ALA A 41 -10.37 8.88 -13.08
N GLN A 42 -9.49 9.11 -12.11
CA GLN A 42 -8.06 8.86 -12.18
C GLN A 42 -7.57 8.33 -10.84
N GLY A 43 -7.08 7.09 -10.77
CA GLY A 43 -6.67 6.52 -9.47
C GLY A 43 -7.84 6.17 -8.53
N ALA A 44 -7.58 6.15 -7.21
CA ALA A 44 -8.59 5.91 -6.17
C ALA A 44 -8.30 6.61 -4.84
N LEU A 45 -9.36 6.83 -4.05
CA LEU A 45 -9.29 7.28 -2.67
C LEU A 45 -9.46 6.12 -1.70
N ILE A 46 -8.63 6.07 -0.66
CA ILE A 46 -8.72 5.10 0.43
C ILE A 46 -9.02 5.86 1.72
N ARG A 47 -10.11 5.48 2.39
CA ARG A 47 -10.44 5.96 3.74
C ARG A 47 -10.39 4.79 4.70
N TYR A 48 -9.52 4.85 5.70
CA TYR A 48 -9.45 3.81 6.73
C TYR A 48 -8.96 4.36 8.06
N ARG A 49 -9.71 4.12 9.14
CA ARG A 49 -9.33 4.51 10.51
C ARG A 49 -8.82 5.96 10.67
N GLY A 50 -9.43 6.91 9.96
CA GLY A 50 -9.05 8.33 10.00
C GLY A 50 -7.94 8.73 9.03
N TRP A 51 -7.38 7.79 8.26
CA TRP A 51 -6.53 8.06 7.10
C TRP A 51 -7.37 8.41 5.88
N LEU A 52 -6.94 9.42 5.14
CA LEU A 52 -7.34 9.67 3.77
C LEU A 52 -6.12 9.60 2.85
N LEU A 53 -6.06 8.60 2.00
CA LEU A 53 -4.99 8.40 1.02
C LEU A 53 -5.54 8.62 -0.38
N ALA A 54 -4.81 9.35 -1.22
CA ALA A 54 -5.11 9.47 -2.64
C ALA A 54 -4.03 8.76 -3.46
N VAL A 55 -4.45 7.88 -4.35
CA VAL A 55 -3.57 7.04 -5.17
C VAL A 55 -3.65 7.50 -6.62
N ASP A 56 -2.49 7.64 -7.27
CA ASP A 56 -2.31 7.89 -8.71
C ASP A 56 -3.13 9.06 -9.27
N GLY A 57 -3.15 10.19 -8.54
CA GLY A 57 -3.80 11.42 -9.00
C GLY A 57 -5.29 11.52 -8.66
N ALA A 58 -5.81 10.66 -7.78
CA ALA A 58 -7.19 10.73 -7.33
C ALA A 58 -7.56 12.10 -6.75
N ALA A 59 -8.55 12.72 -7.38
CA ALA A 59 -9.13 13.97 -6.92
C ALA A 59 -9.88 13.75 -5.59
N SER A 60 -9.71 14.68 -4.65
CA SER A 60 -10.35 14.64 -3.34
C SER A 60 -10.75 16.05 -2.92
N GLU A 61 -11.97 16.20 -2.42
CA GLU A 61 -12.45 17.48 -1.85
C GLU A 61 -11.72 17.82 -0.55
N ALA A 62 -11.42 16.81 0.27
CA ALA A 62 -10.61 16.96 1.46
C ALA A 62 -9.13 16.75 1.14
N ARG A 63 -8.24 17.49 1.81
CA ARG A 63 -6.79 17.31 1.67
C ARG A 63 -6.38 15.90 2.14
N PRO A 64 -5.77 15.06 1.27
CA PRO A 64 -5.28 13.75 1.69
C PRO A 64 -4.12 13.86 2.68
N ASP A 65 -4.05 12.92 3.61
CA ASP A 65 -2.92 12.76 4.54
C ASP A 65 -1.65 12.33 3.79
N VAL A 66 -1.84 11.47 2.79
CA VAL A 66 -0.76 10.92 1.95
C VAL A 66 -1.23 10.86 0.51
N LEU A 67 -0.39 11.36 -0.40
CA LEU A 67 -0.52 11.12 -1.82
C LEU A 67 0.45 9.99 -2.21
N LEU A 68 -0.04 8.99 -2.93
CA LEU A 68 0.73 7.85 -3.40
C LEU A 68 0.76 7.86 -4.92
N ALA A 69 1.95 7.86 -5.48
CA ALA A 69 2.17 7.60 -6.90
C ALA A 69 2.80 6.22 -7.03
N SER A 70 2.16 5.34 -7.79
CA SER A 70 2.73 4.06 -8.16
C SER A 70 3.94 4.26 -9.07
N ALA A 71 4.80 3.25 -9.17
CA ALA A 71 5.88 3.28 -10.15
C ALA A 71 5.33 3.45 -11.57
N ASP A 72 6.06 4.19 -12.40
CA ASP A 72 5.72 4.44 -13.80
C ASP A 72 6.99 4.75 -14.61
N ALA A 73 7.11 4.20 -15.82
CA ALA A 73 8.18 4.47 -16.79
C ALA A 73 9.60 4.63 -16.18
N GLY A 74 10.04 3.65 -15.37
CA GLY A 74 11.37 3.67 -14.73
C GLY A 74 11.50 4.57 -13.50
N ARG A 75 10.43 5.25 -13.08
CA ARG A 75 10.37 6.00 -11.82
C ARG A 75 9.91 5.10 -10.69
N ALA A 76 10.62 5.19 -9.56
CA ALA A 76 10.21 4.53 -8.32
C ALA A 76 8.86 5.07 -7.82
N PRO A 77 8.07 4.26 -7.07
CA PRO A 77 6.90 4.76 -6.38
C PRO A 77 7.25 5.94 -5.48
N GLN A 78 6.29 6.85 -5.31
CA GLN A 78 6.48 8.05 -4.50
C GLN A 78 5.37 8.17 -3.46
N LEU A 79 5.76 8.68 -2.32
CA LEU A 79 4.88 9.10 -1.25
C LEU A 79 5.07 10.61 -1.05
N GLN A 80 3.97 11.35 -0.92
CA GLN A 80 4.00 12.76 -0.57
C GLN A 80 3.15 13.03 0.66
N ILE A 81 3.71 13.80 1.60
CA ILE A 81 3.08 14.23 2.85
C ILE A 81 3.27 15.73 2.97
N GLY A 82 2.17 16.48 2.94
CA GLY A 82 2.25 17.92 2.82
C GLY A 82 3.00 18.32 1.53
N ALA A 83 4.10 19.05 1.67
CA ALA A 83 4.97 19.43 0.56
C ALA A 83 6.15 18.46 0.31
N THR A 84 6.41 17.55 1.24
CA THR A 84 7.58 16.67 1.19
C THR A 84 7.30 15.43 0.37
N ARG A 85 8.18 15.12 -0.58
CA ARG A 85 8.14 13.91 -1.41
C ARG A 85 9.25 12.94 -1.02
N HIS A 86 8.91 11.66 -1.00
CA HIS A 86 9.81 10.56 -0.70
C HIS A 86 9.72 9.52 -1.81
N LEU A 87 10.87 9.14 -2.37
CA LEU A 87 10.98 8.00 -3.26
C LEU A 87 11.03 6.72 -2.43
N LEU A 88 10.29 5.70 -2.84
CA LEU A 88 10.27 4.39 -2.19
C LEU A 88 11.03 3.39 -3.05
N LEU A 89 12.28 3.13 -2.68
CA LEU A 89 13.08 2.09 -3.33
C LEU A 89 12.52 0.70 -3.00
N PRO A 90 12.70 -0.31 -3.87
CA PRO A 90 12.29 -1.67 -3.57
C PRO A 90 12.81 -2.14 -2.19
N TRP A 91 11.95 -2.82 -1.45
CA TRP A 91 12.14 -3.27 -0.06
C TRP A 91 12.21 -2.17 1.01
N SER A 92 12.21 -0.88 0.63
CA SER A 92 12.08 0.20 1.60
C SER A 92 10.66 0.27 2.15
N ALA A 93 10.56 0.68 3.42
CA ALA A 93 9.30 0.96 4.08
C ALA A 93 9.32 2.34 4.71
N PHE A 94 8.20 3.05 4.57
CA PHE A 94 7.95 4.33 5.23
C PHE A 94 6.83 4.16 6.25
N GLU A 95 7.05 4.64 7.47
CA GLU A 95 6.08 4.48 8.54
C GLU A 95 5.51 5.79 9.02
N LEU A 96 4.19 5.79 9.14
CA LEU A 96 3.38 6.92 9.52
C LEU A 96 2.53 6.56 10.72
N VAL A 97 2.32 7.54 11.60
CA VAL A 97 1.41 7.40 12.72
C VAL A 97 0.52 8.62 12.82
N LYS A 98 -0.80 8.40 12.86
CA LYS A 98 -1.83 9.43 13.05
C LYS A 98 -2.70 9.05 14.25
N GLY A 99 -2.59 9.83 15.32
CA GLY A 99 -3.19 9.47 16.61
C GLY A 99 -2.72 8.10 17.11
N ARG A 100 -3.66 7.15 17.25
CA ARG A 100 -3.39 5.76 17.67
C ARG A 100 -3.26 4.76 16.50
N THR A 101 -3.24 5.25 15.27
CA THR A 101 -3.25 4.39 14.07
C THR A 101 -1.91 4.49 13.35
N ARG A 102 -1.42 3.35 12.87
CA ARG A 102 -0.17 3.25 12.10
C ARG A 102 -0.49 2.91 10.65
N LEU A 103 0.32 3.43 9.74
CA LEU A 103 0.34 3.04 8.34
C LEU A 103 1.80 2.81 7.95
N ARG A 104 2.13 1.59 7.57
CA ARG A 104 3.41 1.23 6.96
C ARG A 104 3.21 1.05 5.46
N ILE A 105 4.03 1.74 4.68
CA ILE A 105 3.97 1.73 3.23
C ILE A 105 5.27 1.13 2.73
N THR A 106 5.21 -0.05 2.14
CA THR A 106 6.39 -0.79 1.67
C THR A 106 6.38 -0.86 0.16
N ALA A 107 7.49 -0.54 -0.50
CA ALA A 107 7.65 -0.85 -1.91
C ALA A 107 8.12 -2.31 -2.04
N LEU A 108 7.26 -3.17 -2.58
CA LEU A 108 7.59 -4.56 -2.91
C LEU A 108 8.20 -4.61 -4.32
N PRO A 109 9.22 -5.43 -4.59
CA PRO A 109 9.66 -5.62 -5.96
C PRO A 109 8.56 -6.29 -6.79
N GLY A 110 8.63 -6.09 -8.10
CA GLY A 110 7.77 -6.77 -9.05
C GLY A 110 8.50 -6.95 -10.39
N PRO A 111 8.07 -7.95 -11.19
CA PRO A 111 8.67 -8.25 -12.50
C PRO A 111 8.72 -7.05 -13.45
N GLU A 112 7.68 -6.23 -13.47
CA GLU A 112 7.64 -5.04 -14.35
C GLU A 112 8.04 -3.77 -13.60
N ALA A 113 7.46 -3.56 -12.42
CA ALA A 113 7.74 -2.40 -11.59
C ALA A 113 7.36 -2.70 -10.13
N PRO A 114 7.93 -1.95 -9.16
CA PRO A 114 7.59 -2.12 -7.75
C PRO A 114 6.11 -1.86 -7.46
N ALA A 115 5.51 -2.72 -6.64
CA ALA A 115 4.17 -2.54 -6.09
C ALA A 115 4.25 -1.84 -4.73
N LEU A 116 3.18 -1.18 -4.30
CA LEU A 116 3.07 -0.68 -2.93
C LEU A 116 2.26 -1.65 -2.07
N LEU A 117 2.69 -1.89 -0.83
CA LEU A 117 1.92 -2.57 0.19
C LEU A 117 1.61 -1.58 1.31
N LEU A 118 0.31 -1.33 1.51
CA LEU A 118 -0.22 -0.57 2.64
C LEU A 118 -0.56 -1.54 3.76
N ASP A 119 0.14 -1.44 4.88
CA ASP A 119 -0.12 -2.23 6.10
C ASP A 119 -0.61 -1.29 7.21
N PHE A 120 -1.85 -1.48 7.65
CA PHE A 120 -2.49 -0.67 8.68
C PHE A 120 -2.28 -1.21 10.11
N GLY A 121 -1.48 -2.27 10.29
CA GLY A 121 -1.11 -2.85 11.58
C GLY A 121 -1.58 -4.28 11.80
N GLU A 122 -1.26 -4.82 12.97
CA GLU A 122 -1.67 -6.17 13.37
C GLU A 122 -3.20 -6.27 13.52
N ALA A 123 -3.76 -7.37 13.00
CA ALA A 123 -5.21 -7.58 12.87
C ALA A 123 -5.95 -6.47 12.11
N ASP A 124 -5.27 -5.81 11.15
CA ASP A 124 -5.88 -4.86 10.22
C ASP A 124 -5.69 -5.31 8.76
N TYR A 125 -6.18 -4.47 7.84
CA TYR A 125 -6.09 -4.70 6.40
C TYR A 125 -4.68 -4.51 5.88
N ARG A 126 -4.35 -5.30 4.86
CA ARG A 126 -3.23 -5.08 3.95
C ARG A 126 -3.74 -4.88 2.53
N ILE A 127 -3.40 -3.76 1.92
CA ILE A 127 -3.80 -3.43 0.55
C ILE A 127 -2.55 -3.40 -0.33
N VAL A 128 -2.49 -4.24 -1.36
CA VAL A 128 -1.45 -4.15 -2.38
C VAL A 128 -1.92 -3.27 -3.53
N ILE A 129 -1.03 -2.43 -4.05
CA ILE A 129 -1.25 -1.55 -5.20
C ILE A 129 -0.16 -1.89 -6.24
N PRO A 130 -0.43 -2.83 -7.16
CA PRO A 130 0.48 -3.11 -8.25
C PRO A 130 0.67 -1.89 -9.14
N ALA A 131 1.88 -1.60 -9.60
CA ALA A 131 2.11 -0.47 -10.52
C ALA A 131 1.51 -0.72 -11.91
N ALA A 132 1.78 -1.92 -12.45
CA ALA A 132 1.34 -2.36 -13.76
C ALA A 132 -0.13 -2.79 -13.78
N THR A 133 -0.72 -2.70 -14.98
CA THR A 133 -2.02 -3.33 -15.28
C THR A 133 -1.87 -4.85 -15.22
N ILE A 134 -2.81 -5.51 -14.57
CA ILE A 134 -2.83 -6.98 -14.47
C ILE A 134 -4.05 -7.47 -15.23
N ALA A 135 -3.84 -8.40 -16.16
CA ALA A 135 -4.92 -9.02 -16.90
C ALA A 135 -5.80 -9.89 -15.98
N ARG A 136 -7.11 -9.89 -16.22
CA ARG A 136 -8.10 -10.63 -15.41
C ARG A 136 -7.75 -12.12 -15.19
N PRO A 137 -7.23 -12.88 -16.18
CA PRO A 137 -6.82 -14.27 -15.97
C PRO A 137 -5.75 -14.46 -14.89
N ALA A 138 -4.95 -13.44 -14.59
CA ALA A 138 -3.90 -13.50 -13.57
C ALA A 138 -4.38 -13.19 -12.14
N TYR A 139 -5.65 -12.75 -11.96
CA TYR A 139 -6.18 -12.37 -10.65
C TYR A 139 -6.13 -13.49 -9.60
N PRO A 140 -6.43 -14.76 -9.92
CA PRO A 140 -6.35 -15.86 -8.94
C PRO A 140 -4.95 -16.05 -8.35
N LEU A 141 -3.90 -15.62 -9.06
CA LEU A 141 -2.49 -15.77 -8.62
C LEU A 141 -2.03 -14.63 -7.72
N LEU A 142 -2.81 -13.55 -7.57
CA LEU A 142 -2.38 -12.37 -6.81
C LEU A 142 -2.20 -12.65 -5.32
N ALA A 143 -3.02 -13.53 -4.73
CA ALA A 143 -2.85 -13.93 -3.34
C ALA A 143 -1.53 -14.68 -3.10
N GLN A 144 -1.05 -15.43 -4.10
CA GLN A 144 0.25 -16.13 -4.05
C GLN A 144 1.41 -15.15 -4.24
N ARG A 145 1.26 -14.20 -5.17
CA ARG A 145 2.29 -13.19 -5.47
C ARG A 145 2.47 -12.17 -4.35
N PHE A 146 1.41 -11.85 -3.63
CA PHE A 146 1.41 -10.87 -2.54
C PHE A 146 0.87 -11.50 -1.25
N PRO A 147 1.65 -12.39 -0.61
CA PRO A 147 1.18 -13.14 0.55
C PRO A 147 0.79 -12.22 1.70
N GLY A 148 -0.39 -12.50 2.27
CA GLY A 148 -0.94 -11.74 3.41
C GLY A 148 -1.63 -10.42 3.04
N ALA A 149 -1.65 -10.02 1.76
CA ALA A 149 -2.52 -8.96 1.26
C ALA A 149 -3.99 -9.43 1.27
N ASP A 150 -4.88 -8.53 1.70
CA ASP A 150 -6.30 -8.82 1.81
C ASP A 150 -7.08 -8.27 0.62
N LEU A 151 -6.56 -7.20 0.05
CA LEU A 151 -7.14 -6.40 -1.03
C LEU A 151 -6.06 -6.05 -2.05
N ALA A 152 -6.42 -6.03 -3.33
CA ALA A 152 -5.59 -5.51 -4.41
C ALA A 152 -6.27 -4.34 -5.12
N LEU A 153 -5.55 -3.23 -5.25
CA LEU A 153 -5.99 -2.04 -5.95
C LEU A 153 -5.36 -2.01 -7.35
N LEU A 154 -6.05 -2.58 -8.32
CA LEU A 154 -5.57 -2.85 -9.67
C LEU A 154 -5.74 -1.63 -10.58
N ARG A 155 -4.83 -1.45 -11.54
CA ARG A 155 -4.94 -0.42 -12.57
C ARG A 155 -5.79 -0.94 -13.73
N GLU A 156 -6.80 -0.17 -14.13
CA GLU A 156 -7.67 -0.46 -15.30
C GLU A 156 -8.06 0.90 -15.91
N ASP A 157 -7.68 1.14 -17.17
CA ASP A 157 -7.96 2.37 -17.93
C ASP A 157 -7.68 3.69 -17.17
N GLY A 158 -6.51 3.79 -16.53
CA GLY A 158 -6.10 4.95 -15.72
C GLY A 158 -6.75 5.05 -14.34
N ARG A 159 -7.80 4.27 -14.09
CA ARG A 159 -8.51 4.17 -12.81
C ARG A 159 -7.90 3.08 -11.94
N ARG A 160 -8.35 3.05 -10.69
CA ARG A 160 -8.01 1.99 -9.74
C ARG A 160 -9.25 1.26 -9.29
N VAL A 161 -9.30 -0.04 -9.59
CA VAL A 161 -10.40 -0.94 -9.21
C VAL A 161 -9.97 -1.87 -8.08
N MET A 162 -10.92 -2.25 -7.23
CA MET A 162 -10.65 -3.03 -6.03
C MET A 162 -10.99 -4.51 -6.23
N LEU A 163 -10.05 -5.39 -5.89
CA LEU A 163 -10.23 -6.83 -5.90
C LEU A 163 -9.96 -7.40 -4.49
N PRO A 164 -10.96 -8.00 -3.82
CA PRO A 164 -10.75 -8.71 -2.57
C PRO A 164 -10.03 -10.05 -2.80
N LEU A 165 -8.88 -10.25 -2.16
CA LEU A 165 -8.03 -11.43 -2.39
C LEU A 165 -8.42 -12.64 -1.52
N ARG A 166 -9.09 -12.41 -0.37
CA ARG A 166 -9.48 -13.48 0.57
C ARG A 166 -10.80 -14.18 0.24
N SER A 167 -11.65 -13.56 -0.58
CA SER A 167 -13.06 -13.96 -0.64
C SER A 167 -13.35 -15.14 -1.57
N GLY A 168 -12.35 -15.71 -2.26
CA GLY A 168 -12.50 -16.78 -3.27
C GLY A 168 -13.31 -16.37 -4.51
N ARG A 169 -14.09 -15.29 -4.43
CA ARG A 169 -14.83 -14.67 -5.53
C ARG A 169 -13.99 -13.55 -6.12
N ALA A 170 -13.63 -13.68 -7.39
CA ALA A 170 -12.90 -12.65 -8.14
C ALA A 170 -13.86 -11.52 -8.61
N GLN A 171 -14.64 -10.96 -7.69
CA GLN A 171 -15.49 -9.81 -7.98
C GLN A 171 -14.65 -8.54 -7.90
N VAL A 172 -14.61 -7.80 -9.00
CA VAL A 172 -13.94 -6.50 -9.09
C VAL A 172 -14.96 -5.41 -8.79
N PHE A 173 -14.59 -4.48 -7.90
CA PHE A 173 -15.41 -3.33 -7.53
C PHE A 173 -14.82 -2.05 -8.08
N GLY A 174 -15.68 -1.14 -8.56
CA GLY A 174 -15.29 0.15 -9.13
C GLY A 174 -15.07 0.15 -10.65
N ALA A 175 -15.23 -1.00 -11.33
CA ALA A 175 -15.22 -1.12 -12.79
C ALA A 175 -16.45 -0.42 -13.42
N GLU A 176 -17.63 -0.63 -12.84
CA GLU A 176 -18.86 0.12 -13.12
C GLU A 176 -19.12 1.12 -11.96
N GLN A 177 -19.58 2.33 -12.26
CA GLN A 177 -19.26 3.58 -11.54
C GLN A 177 -19.78 3.76 -10.09
N ALA A 178 -19.10 4.68 -9.39
CA ALA A 178 -19.50 5.49 -8.23
C ALA A 178 -19.67 4.86 -6.84
N VAL A 179 -19.88 3.55 -6.68
CA VAL A 179 -20.09 2.97 -5.34
C VAL A 179 -18.76 2.62 -4.67
N PRO A 180 -18.44 3.18 -3.47
CA PRO A 180 -17.25 2.79 -2.73
C PRO A 180 -17.30 1.31 -2.35
N TYR A 181 -16.22 0.58 -2.60
CA TYR A 181 -16.03 -0.73 -1.98
C TYR A 181 -15.81 -0.51 -0.48
N ARG A 182 -16.73 -1.01 0.35
CA ARG A 182 -16.65 -0.91 1.81
C ARG A 182 -16.18 -2.22 2.42
N PHE A 183 -15.34 -2.12 3.44
CA PHE A 183 -14.79 -3.28 4.13
C PHE A 183 -14.75 -3.03 5.65
N ALA A 184 -15.15 -4.02 6.44
CA ALA A 184 -15.18 -3.94 7.90
C ALA A 184 -13.88 -4.49 8.49
N LYS A 185 -13.45 -4.03 9.67
CA LYS A 185 -12.20 -4.50 10.32
C LYS A 185 -12.09 -6.04 10.30
N ILE A 186 -10.97 -6.57 9.80
CA ILE A 186 -10.69 -8.01 9.84
C ILE A 186 -10.39 -8.43 11.28
N LYS A 187 -11.00 -9.53 11.75
CA LYS A 187 -10.46 -10.29 12.89
C LYS A 187 -9.48 -11.30 12.30
N ARG A 188 -8.18 -11.10 12.52
CA ARG A 188 -7.14 -12.08 12.16
C ARG A 188 -6.90 -13.00 13.34
#